data_AF-A0A2V6AMT2-F1
#
_entry.id   AF-A0A2V6AMT2-F1
#
_cell.length_a   1.000
_cell.length_b   1.000
_cell.length_c   1.000
_cell.angle_alpha   90.00
_cell.angle_beta   90.00
_cell.angle_gamma   90.00
#
_symmetry.space_group_name_H-M   'P 1'
#
loop_
_entity.id
_entity.type
_entity.pdbx_description
1 polymer ?
#
loop_
_entity_poly.entity_id
_entity_poly.type
_entity_poly.pdbx_seq_one_letter_code
_entity_poly.pdbx_strand_id
1 'polypeptide(L)'
;VVSQKRVREFLRIYNEEHRIVTLLTSHYMQDIQELCHRVLVIDHGKIFFDGPLAQIIDRFSGHKILSLTFEKEATRDLSAFGEVTEQTPVSVQLKVPRAKVTETC
;
A
#
# COMPACT_ATOMS: atom_id res chain seq x y z
N VAL A 1 -14.18 5.01 12.44
CA VAL A 1 -12.93 4.26 12.75
C VAL A 1 -13.06 3.26 13.92
N VAL A 2 -14.08 3.34 14.79
CA VAL A 2 -14.30 2.34 15.86
C VAL A 2 -14.91 1.02 15.34
N SER A 3 -15.78 1.09 14.34
CA SER A 3 -16.55 -0.07 13.86
C SER A 3 -15.70 -1.12 13.12
N GLN A 4 -14.76 -0.70 12.26
CA GLN A 4 -13.91 -1.65 11.52
C GLN A 4 -13.00 -2.45 12.46
N LYS A 5 -12.39 -1.80 13.45
CA LYS A 5 -11.53 -2.46 14.44
C LYS A 5 -12.30 -3.55 15.21
N ARG A 6 -13.55 -3.29 15.58
CA ARG A 6 -14.41 -4.30 16.23
C ARG A 6 -14.72 -5.50 15.35
N VAL A 7 -14.96 -5.29 14.06
CA VAL A 7 -15.18 -6.38 13.10
C VAL A 7 -13.92 -7.25 12.98
N ARG A 8 -12.75 -6.64 12.91
CA ARG A 8 -11.48 -7.38 12.83
C ARG A 8 -11.21 -8.21 14.08
N GLU A 9 -11.41 -7.63 15.25
CA GLU A 9 -11.26 -8.35 16.52
C GLU A 9 -12.21 -9.55 16.60
N PHE A 10 -13.48 -9.37 16.21
CA PHE A 10 -14.46 -10.45 16.16
C PHE A 10 -14.04 -11.58 15.23
N LEU A 11 -13.63 -11.26 13.99
CA LEU A 11 -13.21 -12.28 13.02
C LEU A 11 -11.99 -13.07 13.50
N ARG A 12 -11.04 -12.40 14.16
CA ARG A 12 -9.86 -13.05 14.74
C ARG A 12 -10.24 -14.05 15.83
N ILE A 13 -11.01 -13.60 16.83
CA ILE A 13 -11.44 -14.44 17.95
C ILE A 13 -12.28 -15.62 17.45
N TYR A 14 -13.23 -15.37 16.55
CA TYR A 14 -14.12 -16.41 16.04
C TYR A 14 -13.36 -17.49 15.25
N ASN A 15 -12.33 -17.11 14.49
CA ASN A 15 -11.47 -18.07 13.81
C ASN A 15 -10.64 -18.88 14.81
N GLU A 16 -10.04 -18.24 15.82
CA GLU A 16 -9.28 -18.92 16.88
C GLU A 16 -10.12 -19.94 17.64
N GLU A 17 -11.37 -19.61 17.96
CA GLU A 17 -12.29 -20.47 18.72
C GLU A 17 -12.89 -21.60 17.87
N HIS A 18 -13.27 -21.31 16.62
CA HIS A 18 -14.04 -22.24 15.78
C HIS A 18 -13.25 -22.90 14.65
N ARG A 19 -11.98 -22.52 14.44
CA ARG A 19 -11.10 -23.04 13.37
C ARG A 19 -11.73 -22.97 11.98
N ILE A 20 -12.36 -21.85 11.67
CA ILE A 20 -13.05 -21.64 10.38
C ILE A 20 -12.11 -21.04 9.33
N VAL A 21 -12.34 -21.35 8.06
CA VAL A 21 -11.62 -20.67 6.97
C VAL A 21 -12.33 -19.36 6.64
N THR A 22 -11.63 -18.24 6.79
CA THR A 22 -12.16 -16.91 6.41
C THR A 22 -11.60 -16.49 5.05
N LEU A 23 -12.50 -16.17 4.11
CA LEU A 23 -12.15 -15.50 2.86
C LEU A 23 -12.59 -14.04 2.93
N LEU A 24 -11.63 -13.12 2.82
CA LEU A 24 -11.86 -11.69 2.85
C LEU A 24 -11.50 -11.07 1.50
N THR A 25 -12.40 -10.26 0.95
CA THR A 25 -12.13 -9.40 -0.20
C THR A 25 -12.02 -7.96 0.29
N SER A 26 -10.84 -7.36 0.15
CA SER A 26 -10.60 -5.98 0.52
C SER A 26 -9.50 -5.38 -0.35
N HIS A 27 -9.60 -4.08 -0.59
CA HIS A 27 -8.53 -3.27 -1.18
C HIS A 27 -7.78 -2.45 -0.12
N TYR A 28 -8.23 -2.47 1.15
CA TYR A 28 -7.56 -1.78 2.25
C TYR A 28 -6.46 -2.66 2.82
N MET A 29 -5.21 -2.31 2.54
CA MET A 29 -4.05 -3.10 2.96
C MET A 29 -3.94 -3.25 4.49
N GLN A 30 -4.44 -2.28 5.25
CA GLN A 30 -4.45 -2.36 6.71
C GLN A 30 -5.33 -3.53 7.22
N ASP A 31 -6.51 -3.73 6.63
CA ASP A 31 -7.38 -4.85 7.00
C ASP A 31 -6.73 -6.19 6.63
N ILE A 32 -6.08 -6.26 5.47
CA ILE A 32 -5.35 -7.44 5.01
C ILE A 32 -4.18 -7.76 5.96
N GLN A 33 -3.43 -6.75 6.38
CA GLN A 33 -2.32 -6.90 7.33
C GLN A 33 -2.75 -7.38 8.71
N GLU A 34 -3.90 -6.93 9.20
CA GLU A 34 -4.40 -7.29 10.53
C GLU A 34 -5.08 -8.68 10.56
N LEU A 35 -5.64 -9.16 9.44
CA LEU A 35 -6.49 -10.37 9.43
C LEU A 35 -5.98 -11.55 8.59
N CYS A 36 -5.08 -11.34 7.63
CA CYS A 36 -4.75 -12.37 6.64
C CYS A 36 -3.27 -12.78 6.70
N HIS A 37 -3.01 -14.09 6.67
CA HIS A 37 -1.65 -14.65 6.57
C HIS A 37 -1.22 -14.93 5.12
N ARG A 38 -2.19 -15.24 4.25
CA ARG A 38 -2.02 -15.48 2.80
C ARG A 38 -2.91 -14.48 2.05
N VAL A 39 -2.44 -13.99 0.91
CA VAL A 39 -3.16 -13.05 0.06
C VAL A 39 -3.18 -13.54 -1.39
N LEU A 40 -4.32 -13.33 -2.04
CA LEU A 40 -4.47 -13.45 -3.49
C LEU A 40 -4.61 -12.04 -4.06
N VAL A 41 -3.75 -11.67 -5.02
CA VAL A 41 -3.88 -10.43 -5.78
C VAL A 41 -4.45 -10.77 -7.14
N ILE A 42 -5.61 -10.18 -7.45
CA ILE A 42 -6.30 -10.37 -8.72
C ILE A 42 -6.28 -9.04 -9.47
N ASP A 43 -5.81 -9.06 -10.70
CA ASP A 43 -5.84 -7.93 -11.62
C ASP A 43 -6.38 -8.37 -12.98
N HIS A 44 -7.33 -7.62 -13.54
CA HIS A 44 -8.01 -7.92 -14.80
C HIS A 44 -8.44 -9.40 -14.99
N GLY A 45 -8.99 -10.01 -13.94
CA GLY A 45 -9.47 -11.40 -13.98
C GLY A 45 -8.37 -12.47 -13.93
N LYS A 46 -7.11 -12.08 -13.66
CA LYS A 46 -5.97 -12.99 -13.52
C LYS A 46 -5.40 -12.90 -12.12
N ILE A 47 -4.96 -14.04 -11.58
CA ILE A 47 -4.22 -14.09 -10.33
C ILE A 47 -2.80 -13.60 -10.63
N PHE A 48 -2.46 -12.42 -10.12
CA PHE A 48 -1.13 -11.84 -10.21
C PHE A 48 -0.21 -12.36 -9.10
N PHE A 49 -0.78 -12.69 -7.93
CA PHE A 49 -0.03 -13.24 -6.81
C PHE A 49 -0.91 -14.16 -5.96
N ASP A 50 -0.31 -15.22 -5.45
CA ASP A 50 -0.87 -16.12 -4.46
C ASP A 50 0.23 -16.58 -3.52
N GLY A 51 0.16 -16.17 -2.24
CA GLY A 51 1.18 -16.56 -1.28
C GLY A 51 1.11 -15.83 0.06
N PRO A 52 2.12 -16.01 0.93
CA PRO A 52 2.19 -15.35 2.21
C PRO A 52 2.20 -13.82 2.07
N LEU A 53 1.47 -13.13 2.94
CA LEU A 53 1.37 -11.67 2.90
C LEU A 53 2.74 -11.00 3.03
N ALA A 54 3.65 -11.55 3.84
CA ALA A 54 4.99 -10.99 4.02
C ALA A 54 5.74 -10.76 2.70
N GLN A 55 5.60 -11.68 1.74
CA GLN A 55 6.27 -11.58 0.44
C GLN A 55 5.74 -10.42 -0.42
N ILE A 56 4.46 -10.06 -0.25
CA ILE A 56 3.87 -8.95 -1.01
C ILE A 56 4.20 -7.60 -0.38
N ILE A 57 4.28 -7.53 0.96
CA ILE A 57 4.57 -6.29 1.67
C ILE A 57 5.95 -5.78 1.24
N ASP A 58 6.95 -6.65 1.15
CA ASP A 58 8.29 -6.29 0.68
C ASP A 58 8.26 -5.80 -0.78
N ARG A 59 7.45 -6.43 -1.62
CA ARG A 59 7.31 -6.08 -3.04
C ARG A 59 6.62 -4.72 -3.27
N PHE A 60 5.62 -4.38 -2.45
CA PHE A 60 4.88 -3.12 -2.57
C PHE A 60 5.44 -1.99 -1.69
N SER A 61 6.32 -2.28 -0.72
CA SER A 61 6.92 -1.26 0.16
C SER A 61 8.19 -0.61 -0.38
N GLY A 62 8.74 -1.10 -1.50
CA GLY A 62 10.01 -0.63 -2.05
C GLY A 62 10.01 0.84 -2.51
N HIS A 63 8.85 1.41 -2.82
CA HIS A 63 8.73 2.79 -3.30
C HIS A 63 7.59 3.54 -2.59
N LYS A 64 7.73 4.85 -2.44
CA LYS A 64 6.68 5.76 -2.02
C LYS A 64 6.36 6.74 -3.14
N ILE A 65 5.11 7.15 -3.24
CA ILE A 65 4.72 8.27 -4.10
C ILE A 65 4.71 9.53 -3.22
N LEU A 66 5.53 10.52 -3.59
CA LEU A 66 5.56 11.85 -3.00
C LEU A 66 4.84 12.82 -3.92
N SER A 67 3.84 13.52 -3.40
CA SER A 67 3.16 14.60 -4.11
C SER A 67 3.65 15.94 -3.57
N LEU A 68 4.31 16.72 -4.42
CA LEU A 68 4.86 18.03 -4.09
C LEU A 68 4.02 19.11 -4.78
N THR A 69 3.48 20.04 -4.00
CA THR A 69 2.73 21.19 -4.52
C THR A 69 3.55 22.46 -4.30
N PHE A 70 3.63 23.31 -5.32
CA PHE A 70 4.43 24.52 -5.32
C PHE A 70 3.55 25.75 -5.50
N GLU A 71 3.90 26.84 -4.83
CA GLU A 71 3.16 28.12 -4.91
C GLU A 71 3.30 28.80 -6.27
N LYS A 72 4.42 28.58 -6.96
CA LYS A 72 4.72 29.21 -8.26
C LYS A 72 4.79 28.19 -9.37
N GLU A 73 4.16 28.54 -10.49
CA GLU A 73 4.22 27.80 -11.74
C GLU A 73 5.65 27.75 -12.26
N ALA A 74 6.23 26.56 -12.34
CA ALA A 74 7.54 26.34 -12.94
C ALA A 74 7.73 24.86 -13.29
N THR A 75 8.36 24.60 -14.42
CA THR A 75 8.90 23.28 -14.73
C THR A 75 10.12 23.03 -13.83
N ARG A 76 10.07 21.95 -13.06
CA ARG A 76 11.14 21.54 -12.15
C ARG A 76 11.59 20.14 -12.51
N ASP A 77 12.89 19.92 -12.62
CA ASP A 77 13.46 18.59 -12.73
C ASP A 77 13.77 18.07 -11.32
N LEU A 78 13.02 17.05 -10.91
CA LEU A 78 13.19 16.36 -9.63
C LEU A 78 13.61 14.90 -9.82
N SER A 79 14.06 14.53 -11.03
CA SER A 79 14.49 13.17 -11.38
C SER A 79 15.65 12.65 -10.51
N ALA A 80 16.45 13.56 -9.94
CA ALA A 80 17.51 13.23 -8.99
C ALA A 80 17.00 12.52 -7.72
N PHE A 81 15.74 12.77 -7.32
CA PHE A 81 15.15 12.22 -6.11
C PHE A 81 14.27 10.98 -6.36
N GLY A 82 13.81 10.75 -7.60
CA GLY A 82 12.99 9.60 -7.96
C GLY A 82 12.46 9.66 -9.39
N GLU A 83 11.63 8.67 -9.75
CA GLU A 83 10.95 8.60 -11.04
C GLU A 83 9.77 9.59 -11.05
N VAL A 84 9.78 10.59 -11.95
CA VAL A 84 8.66 11.53 -12.11
C VAL A 84 7.52 10.80 -12.82
N THR A 85 6.41 10.57 -12.12
CA THR A 85 5.24 9.85 -12.67
C THR A 85 4.20 10.81 -13.26
N GLU A 86 4.12 12.03 -12.74
CA GLU A 86 3.19 13.06 -13.22
C GLU A 86 3.76 14.46 -12.91
N GLN A 87 3.60 15.41 -13.84
CA GLN A 87 4.04 16.78 -13.65
C GLN A 87 3.04 17.78 -14.26
N THR A 88 2.65 18.75 -13.45
CA THR A 88 1.88 19.94 -13.85
C THR A 88 2.68 21.20 -13.50
N PRO A 89 2.25 22.41 -13.92
CA PRO A 89 2.96 23.65 -13.56
C PRO A 89 3.11 23.88 -12.04
N VAL A 90 2.20 23.34 -11.22
CA VAL A 90 2.15 23.57 -9.76
C VAL A 90 2.33 22.30 -8.92
N SER A 91 2.36 21.11 -9.53
CA SER A 91 2.44 19.85 -8.80
C SER A 91 3.34 18.84 -9.50
N VAL A 92 4.10 18.06 -8.71
CA VAL A 92 4.94 16.96 -9.19
C VAL A 92 4.68 15.71 -8.35
N GLN A 93 4.41 14.58 -8.99
CA GLN A 93 4.42 13.26 -8.37
C GLN A 93 5.74 12.55 -8.65
N LEU A 94 6.38 12.10 -7.58
CA LEU A 94 7.64 11.36 -7.61
C LEU A 94 7.45 9.99 -6.98
N LYS A 95 7.82 8.94 -7.70
CA LYS A 95 8.00 7.60 -7.17
C LYS A 95 9.45 7.45 -6.68
N VAL A 96 9.61 7.48 -5.37
CA VAL A 96 10.92 7.49 -4.69
C VAL A 96 11.15 6.14 -4.00
N PRO A 97 12.32 5.50 -4.16
CA PRO A 97 12.68 4.33 -3.37
C PRO A 97 12.62 4.64 -1.87
N ARG A 98 11.95 3.78 -1.08
CA ARG A 98 11.67 4.07 0.33
C ARG A 98 12.94 4.32 1.16
N ALA A 99 14.05 3.66 0.83
CA ALA A 99 15.34 3.85 1.49
C ALA A 99 15.89 5.29 1.35
N LYS A 100 15.62 5.96 0.23
CA LYS A 100 16.06 7.33 -0.03
C LYS A 100 15.18 8.39 0.61
N VAL A 101 14.00 8.03 1.12
CA VAL A 101 13.06 8.98 1.75
C VAL A 101 13.56 9.43 3.13
N THR A 102 14.30 8.59 3.85
CA THR A 102 14.75 8.87 5.23
C THR A 102 16.05 9.68 5.27
N GLU A 103 16.81 9.76 4.18
CA GLU A 103 18.04 10.57 4.11
C GLU A 103 17.80 12.07 3.90
N THR A 104 16.53 12.52 3.83
CA THR A 104 16.18 13.91 3.47
C THR A 104 15.21 14.58 4.45
N CYS A 105 15.06 14.04 5.66
CA CYS A 105 14.30 14.69 6.75
C CYS A 105 15.23 15.39 7.75
#